data_AF-A0A0N0NG66-F1
#
_entry.id   AF-A0A0N0NG66-F1
#
_cell.length_a   1.000
_cell.length_b   1.000
_cell.length_c   1.000
_cell.angle_alpha   90.00
_cell.angle_beta   90.00
_cell.angle_gamma   90.00
#
_symmetry.space_group_name_H-M   'P 1'
#
loop_
_entity.id
_entity.type
_entity.pdbx_description
1 polymer ?
#
loop_
_entity_poly.entity_id
_entity_poly.type
_entity_poly.pdbx_seq_one_letter_code
_entity_poly.pdbx_strand_id
1 'polypeptide(L)'
;MRNDILKGTRRILATAVTAVGLLAAFTGGAHAAGGTFSGSTADGCGTASGTYHWYETTVYNNKQAFKTDWDMAVVDHCSADGVAEGLYTKYSKWNGSAWVNDNKFHKIASSGTGTNVADVRLYICHVGNGNSCVML
;
A
#
# COMPACT_ATOMS: atom_id res chain seq x y z
N MET A 1 -3.61 -10.77 -53.05
CA MET A 1 -2.92 -11.74 -52.15
C MET A 1 -2.29 -10.89 -51.06
N ARG A 2 -2.96 -10.64 -49.93
CA ARG A 2 -3.15 -11.49 -48.73
C ARG A 2 -1.82 -11.79 -48.01
N ASN A 3 -1.61 -11.09 -46.90
CA ASN A 3 -1.22 -11.57 -45.56
C ASN A 3 -0.63 -10.38 -44.77
N ASP A 4 -1.34 -9.74 -43.85
CA ASP A 4 -1.77 -10.18 -42.51
C ASP A 4 -0.76 -9.88 -41.39
N ILE A 5 -1.24 -9.04 -40.45
CA ILE A 5 -1.09 -9.17 -38.99
C ILE A 5 0.31 -8.93 -38.40
N LEU A 6 0.48 -7.74 -37.81
CA LEU A 6 1.17 -7.58 -36.51
C LEU A 6 0.35 -6.62 -35.63
N LYS A 7 -0.78 -7.13 -35.14
CA LYS A 7 -1.35 -6.71 -33.85
C LYS A 7 -0.44 -7.29 -32.77
N GLY A 8 0.14 -6.46 -31.91
CA GLY A 8 0.94 -7.00 -30.81
C GLY A 8 1.61 -5.95 -29.94
N THR A 9 0.89 -5.49 -28.92
CA THR A 9 1.46 -5.19 -27.61
C THR A 9 2.42 -3.99 -27.53
N ARG A 10 1.85 -2.79 -27.48
CA ARG A 10 2.52 -1.62 -26.89
C ARG A 10 2.70 -1.91 -25.38
N ARG A 11 3.82 -2.55 -25.00
CA ARG A 11 4.36 -2.43 -23.65
C ARG A 11 4.82 -0.98 -23.50
N ILE A 12 3.97 -0.17 -22.89
CA ILE A 12 4.37 1.17 -22.42
C ILE A 12 5.37 0.91 -21.29
N LEU A 13 6.65 1.08 -21.60
CA LEU A 13 7.69 1.29 -20.62
C LEU A 13 7.30 2.55 -19.83
N ALA A 14 6.75 2.37 -18.64
CA ALA A 14 6.59 3.45 -17.69
C ALA A 14 7.99 3.86 -17.24
N THR A 15 8.53 4.88 -17.90
CA THR A 15 9.71 5.63 -17.48
C THR A 15 9.55 6.04 -16.03
N ALA A 16 10.50 5.66 -15.18
CA ALA A 16 10.62 6.16 -13.83
C ALA A 16 10.80 7.70 -13.89
N VAL A 17 9.74 8.43 -13.54
CA VAL A 17 9.80 9.87 -13.34
C VAL A 17 10.05 10.09 -11.86
N THR A 18 11.25 10.56 -11.52
CA THR A 18 11.52 11.22 -10.24
C THR A 18 10.72 12.51 -10.18
N ALA A 19 9.46 12.43 -9.71
CA ALA A 19 8.63 13.60 -9.50
C ALA A 19 8.82 14.13 -8.07
N VAL A 20 9.77 15.05 -7.90
CA VAL A 20 9.75 16.01 -6.80
C VAL A 20 8.74 17.09 -7.19
N GLY A 21 7.57 17.11 -6.54
CA GLY A 21 6.66 18.26 -6.54
C GLY A 21 5.37 18.12 -7.36
N LEU A 22 4.26 18.31 -6.62
CA LEU A 22 2.93 18.73 -7.05
C LEU A 22 1.90 17.64 -7.44
N LEU A 23 1.20 17.12 -6.43
CA LEU A 23 -0.23 16.80 -6.51
C LEU A 23 -0.94 17.27 -5.25
N ALA A 24 -1.26 18.57 -5.20
CA ALA A 24 -2.35 19.05 -4.38
C ALA A 24 -3.68 18.60 -5.03
N ALA A 25 -4.58 18.03 -4.23
CA ALA A 25 -5.95 17.64 -4.55
C ALA A 25 -6.17 16.33 -5.35
N PHE A 26 -5.67 15.20 -4.84
CA PHE A 26 -6.42 13.94 -4.97
C PHE A 26 -6.52 13.26 -3.62
N THR A 27 -7.65 13.47 -2.94
CA THR A 27 -8.03 12.67 -1.79
C THR A 27 -8.30 11.24 -2.28
N GLY A 28 -7.28 10.38 -2.17
CA GLY A 28 -7.48 8.93 -2.17
C GLY A 28 -6.54 8.05 -2.99
N GLY A 29 -5.36 8.56 -3.37
CA GLY A 29 -4.29 7.69 -3.85
C GLY A 29 -3.90 6.68 -2.77
N ALA A 30 -3.91 5.39 -3.11
CA ALA A 30 -3.01 4.42 -2.49
C ALA A 30 -1.64 5.09 -2.25
N HIS A 31 -1.08 5.06 -1.02
CA HIS A 31 0.16 5.75 -0.59
C HIS A 31 0.82 6.53 -1.74
N ALA A 32 0.51 7.84 -1.83
CA ALA A 32 0.37 8.63 -3.07
C ALA A 32 1.53 8.67 -4.09
N ALA A 33 2.62 7.95 -3.86
CA ALA A 33 3.57 7.52 -4.88
C ALA A 33 4.10 6.17 -4.41
N GLY A 34 3.92 5.09 -5.18
CA GLY A 34 4.64 3.85 -4.87
C GLY A 34 6.15 4.12 -4.75
N GLY A 35 6.86 3.29 -4.02
CA GLY A 35 8.28 3.52 -3.73
C GLY A 35 8.76 2.79 -2.49
N THR A 36 9.87 3.26 -1.96
CA THR A 36 10.46 2.74 -0.72
C THR A 36 9.91 3.51 0.48
N PHE A 37 9.47 2.78 1.49
CA PHE A 37 8.93 3.30 2.73
C PHE A 37 9.77 2.81 3.90
N SER A 38 9.82 3.59 4.98
CA SER A 38 10.48 3.21 6.22
C SER A 38 9.89 3.97 7.39
N GLY A 39 9.62 3.28 8.48
CA GLY A 39 9.13 3.87 9.72
C GLY A 39 9.51 3.04 10.94
N SER A 40 9.37 3.66 12.11
CA SER A 40 9.62 3.01 13.39
C SER A 40 8.52 3.33 14.38
N THR A 41 8.25 2.45 15.34
CA THR A 41 7.37 2.76 16.47
C THR A 41 7.95 3.90 17.30
N ALA A 42 7.10 4.59 18.07
CA ALA A 42 7.51 5.79 18.82
C ALA A 42 8.56 5.51 19.91
N ASP A 43 8.57 4.29 20.45
CA ASP A 43 9.55 3.79 21.42
C ASP A 43 10.79 3.19 20.76
N GLY A 44 10.84 3.11 19.43
CA GLY A 44 11.98 2.58 18.67
C GLY A 44 12.12 1.07 18.68
N CYS A 45 11.16 0.35 19.28
CA CYS A 45 11.18 -1.10 19.37
C CYS A 45 10.89 -1.79 18.04
N GLY A 46 10.06 -1.21 17.20
CA GLY A 46 9.74 -1.73 15.88
C GLY A 46 10.31 -0.88 14.77
N THR A 47 10.84 -1.51 13.73
CA THR A 47 11.13 -0.86 12.45
C THR A 47 10.49 -1.63 11.30
N ALA A 48 9.93 -0.92 10.33
CA ALA A 48 9.48 -1.51 9.07
C ALA A 48 10.07 -0.73 7.91
N SER A 49 10.57 -1.43 6.89
CA SER A 49 11.06 -0.79 5.66
C SER A 49 10.95 -1.73 4.46
N GLY A 50 10.76 -1.16 3.28
CA GLY A 50 10.63 -1.95 2.06
C GLY A 50 9.91 -1.21 0.95
N THR A 51 9.34 -1.95 0.01
CA THR A 51 8.70 -1.38 -1.18
C THR A 51 7.20 -1.55 -1.16
N TYR A 52 6.50 -0.56 -1.71
CA TYR A 52 5.07 -0.61 -1.98
C TYR A 52 4.80 -0.08 -3.38
N HIS A 53 4.06 -0.85 -4.17
CA HIS A 53 3.62 -0.45 -5.50
C HIS A 53 2.12 -0.47 -5.60
N TRP A 54 1.61 0.33 -6.52
CA TRP A 54 0.20 0.33 -6.88
C TRP A 54 0.03 0.47 -8.39
N TYR A 55 -1.06 -0.13 -8.88
CA TYR A 55 -1.44 -0.10 -10.28
C TYR A 55 -2.92 0.21 -10.34
N GLU A 56 -3.26 1.20 -11.14
CA GLU A 56 -4.64 1.54 -11.42
C GLU A 56 -5.37 0.36 -12.08
N THR A 57 -6.60 0.08 -11.66
CA THR A 57 -7.41 -0.99 -12.25
C THR A 57 -8.68 -0.50 -12.92
N THR A 58 -9.56 0.14 -12.16
CA THR A 58 -10.90 0.54 -12.62
C THR A 58 -11.48 1.58 -11.70
N VAL A 59 -12.62 2.18 -12.08
CA VAL A 59 -13.35 3.15 -11.27
C VAL A 59 -14.64 2.49 -10.74
N TYR A 60 -14.85 2.54 -9.43
CA TYR A 60 -16.11 2.13 -8.79
C TYR A 60 -16.75 3.34 -8.12
N ASN A 61 -18.00 3.67 -8.48
CA ASN A 61 -18.74 4.82 -7.93
C ASN A 61 -17.90 6.11 -7.89
N ASN A 62 -17.32 6.50 -9.03
CA ASN A 62 -16.48 7.71 -9.18
C ASN A 62 -15.20 7.75 -8.33
N LYS A 63 -14.75 6.60 -7.81
CA LYS A 63 -13.49 6.49 -7.06
C LYS A 63 -12.59 5.47 -7.72
N GLN A 64 -11.32 5.83 -7.88
CA GLN A 64 -10.31 4.96 -8.46
C GLN A 64 -10.03 3.78 -7.54
N ALA A 65 -10.03 2.58 -8.11
CA ALA A 65 -9.60 1.36 -7.45
C ALA A 65 -8.21 0.95 -7.95
N PHE A 66 -7.45 0.37 -7.03
CA PHE A 66 -6.07 -0.02 -7.26
C PHE A 66 -5.84 -1.49 -6.93
N LYS A 67 -4.87 -2.07 -7.63
CA LYS A 67 -4.08 -3.22 -7.18
C LYS A 67 -2.86 -2.69 -6.46
N THR A 68 -2.44 -3.39 -5.42
CA THR A 68 -1.28 -3.03 -4.61
C THR A 68 -0.44 -4.27 -4.38
N ASP A 69 0.87 -4.08 -4.32
CA ASP A 69 1.82 -5.07 -3.81
C ASP A 69 2.75 -4.40 -2.81
N TRP A 70 3.17 -5.16 -1.81
CA TRP A 70 4.12 -4.70 -0.82
C TRP A 70 5.08 -5.83 -0.46
N ASP A 71 6.28 -5.40 -0.08
CA ASP A 71 7.32 -6.25 0.48
C ASP A 71 8.09 -5.42 1.50
N MET A 72 7.80 -5.66 2.78
CA MET A 72 8.28 -4.90 3.92
C MET A 72 9.00 -5.84 4.90
N ALA A 73 10.25 -5.55 5.20
CA ALA A 73 10.92 -6.14 6.35
C ALA A 73 10.38 -5.48 7.63
N VAL A 74 9.98 -6.29 8.61
CA VAL A 74 9.58 -5.85 9.95
C VAL A 74 10.59 -6.44 10.94
N VAL A 75 11.17 -5.58 11.76
CA VAL A 75 12.17 -5.98 12.77
C VAL A 75 11.69 -5.48 14.13
N ASP A 76 11.67 -6.41 15.08
CA ASP A 76 11.44 -6.18 16.50
C ASP A 76 12.80 -6.18 17.23
N HIS A 77 13.21 -4.99 17.66
CA HIS A 77 14.45 -4.74 18.41
C HIS A 77 14.28 -5.01 19.91
N CYS A 78 13.05 -5.06 20.39
CA CYS A 78 12.71 -5.19 21.82
C CYS A 78 12.15 -6.57 22.17
N SER A 79 12.32 -7.58 21.31
CA SER A 79 11.76 -8.96 21.42
C SER A 79 11.79 -9.67 22.79
N ALA A 80 12.57 -9.19 23.76
CA ALA A 80 12.57 -9.66 25.15
C ALA A 80 11.43 -9.09 26.02
N ASP A 81 10.72 -8.04 25.58
CA ASP A 81 9.61 -7.42 26.31
C ASP A 81 8.27 -8.19 26.16
N GLY A 82 8.23 -9.18 25.25
CA GLY A 82 7.06 -9.98 24.97
C GLY A 82 6.01 -9.30 24.07
N VAL A 83 6.32 -8.15 23.49
CA VAL A 83 5.46 -7.38 22.59
C VAL A 83 6.01 -7.51 21.17
N ALA A 84 5.34 -8.31 20.34
CA ALA A 84 5.73 -8.45 18.95
C ALA A 84 5.34 -7.24 18.09
N GLU A 85 6.15 -6.93 17.09
CA GLU A 85 5.87 -5.91 16.09
C GLU A 85 5.13 -6.47 14.87
N GLY A 86 4.30 -5.66 14.21
CA GLY A 86 3.51 -6.09 13.07
C GLY A 86 3.28 -5.01 12.02
N LEU A 87 3.10 -5.46 10.78
CA LEU A 87 2.66 -4.61 9.67
C LEU A 87 1.13 -4.57 9.63
N TYR A 88 0.58 -3.37 9.46
CA TYR A 88 -0.84 -3.12 9.42
C TYR A 88 -1.21 -2.23 8.23
N THR A 89 -2.47 -2.32 7.81
CA THR A 89 -3.03 -1.43 6.80
C THR A 89 -4.37 -0.83 7.19
N LYS A 90 -4.65 0.37 6.69
CA LYS A 90 -5.99 0.95 6.57
C LYS A 90 -6.28 1.20 5.10
N TYR A 91 -7.49 0.90 4.65
CA TYR A 91 -7.90 1.14 3.26
C TYR A 91 -9.42 1.31 3.17
N SER A 92 -9.87 1.87 2.06
CA SER A 92 -11.23 1.64 1.55
C SER A 92 -11.21 0.47 0.57
N LYS A 93 -12.09 -0.52 0.72
CA LYS A 93 -12.20 -1.65 -0.21
C LYS A 93 -13.57 -1.71 -0.85
N TRP A 94 -13.60 -1.89 -2.16
CA TRP A 94 -14.84 -2.12 -2.88
C TRP A 94 -15.32 -3.55 -2.66
N ASN A 95 -16.54 -3.72 -2.15
CA ASN A 95 -17.13 -5.03 -1.87
C ASN A 95 -18.04 -5.57 -2.99
N GLY A 96 -18.15 -4.84 -4.11
CA GLY A 96 -19.06 -5.15 -5.21
C GLY A 96 -20.21 -4.15 -5.36
N SER A 97 -20.59 -3.44 -4.28
CA SER A 97 -21.70 -2.47 -4.29
C SER A 97 -21.39 -1.15 -3.59
N ALA A 98 -20.46 -1.13 -2.64
CA ALA A 98 -20.06 0.05 -1.90
C ALA A 98 -18.57 0.02 -1.52
N TRP A 99 -18.04 1.21 -1.25
CA TRP A 99 -16.74 1.37 -0.61
C TRP A 99 -16.88 1.16 0.89
N VAL A 100 -16.17 0.17 1.42
CA VAL A 100 -16.12 -0.13 2.85
C VAL A 100 -14.79 0.36 3.41
N ASN A 101 -14.86 1.26 4.38
CA ASN A 101 -13.73 1.65 5.22
C ASN A 101 -14.21 1.61 6.67
N ASP A 102 -13.69 0.64 7.44
CA ASP A 102 -14.04 0.47 8.85
C ASP A 102 -13.15 1.30 9.79
N ASN A 103 -12.20 2.05 9.24
CA ASN A 103 -11.18 2.82 9.96
C ASN A 103 -10.33 1.99 10.95
N LYS A 104 -10.33 0.66 10.83
CA LYS A 104 -9.58 -0.26 11.69
C LYS A 104 -8.23 -0.60 11.07
N PHE A 105 -7.25 -0.89 11.93
CA PHE A 105 -5.98 -1.45 11.50
C PHE A 105 -6.16 -2.94 11.22
N HIS A 106 -5.81 -3.38 10.03
CA HIS A 106 -5.82 -4.79 9.63
C HIS A 106 -4.39 -5.29 9.60
N LYS A 107 -4.07 -6.29 10.43
CA LYS A 107 -2.74 -6.93 10.41
C LYS A 107 -2.56 -7.63 9.07
N ILE A 108 -1.42 -7.41 8.43
CA ILE A 108 -1.05 -8.02 7.15
C ILE A 108 0.30 -8.71 7.27
N ALA A 109 0.57 -9.63 6.34
CA ALA A 109 1.89 -10.22 6.21
C ALA A 109 2.91 -9.18 5.72
N SER A 110 4.19 -9.43 6.01
CA SER A 110 5.34 -8.61 5.57
C SER A 110 5.35 -8.38 4.06
N SER A 111 4.92 -9.36 3.27
CA SER A 111 4.70 -9.21 1.84
C SER A 111 3.31 -9.69 1.44
N GLY A 112 2.74 -9.07 0.40
CA GLY A 112 1.40 -9.40 -0.03
C GLY A 112 0.87 -8.52 -1.15
N THR A 113 -0.39 -8.75 -1.49
CA THR A 113 -1.11 -7.97 -2.50
C THR A 113 -2.52 -7.61 -2.02
N GLY A 114 -3.00 -6.47 -2.50
CA GLY A 114 -4.36 -5.98 -2.27
C GLY A 114 -5.05 -5.65 -3.59
N THR A 115 -6.34 -5.90 -3.69
CA THR A 115 -7.15 -5.64 -4.89
C THR A 115 -8.40 -4.85 -4.54
N ASN A 116 -8.83 -4.02 -5.49
CA ASN A 116 -10.04 -3.20 -5.36
C ASN A 116 -10.01 -2.30 -4.12
N VAL A 117 -8.82 -1.75 -3.83
CA VAL A 117 -8.56 -0.89 -2.68
C VAL A 117 -8.32 0.56 -3.11
N ALA A 118 -8.51 1.48 -2.18
CA ALA A 118 -8.22 2.90 -2.30
C ALA A 118 -7.84 3.47 -0.92
N ASP A 119 -7.25 4.67 -0.88
CA ASP A 119 -6.75 5.31 0.36
C ASP A 119 -5.84 4.40 1.21
N VAL A 120 -5.13 3.48 0.56
CA VAL A 120 -4.31 2.48 1.26
C VAL A 120 -3.24 3.20 2.06
N ARG A 121 -3.15 2.85 3.34
CA ARG A 121 -2.12 3.28 4.27
C ARG A 121 -1.44 2.10 4.94
N LEU A 122 -0.12 2.12 5.03
CA LEU A 122 0.69 1.11 5.72
C LEU A 122 1.22 1.66 7.04
N TYR A 123 1.29 0.79 8.05
CA TYR A 123 1.68 1.12 9.42
C TYR A 123 2.53 0.01 10.02
N ILE A 124 3.44 0.38 10.92
CA ILE A 124 4.01 -0.54 11.91
C ILE A 124 3.36 -0.30 13.27
N CYS A 125 3.02 -1.36 13.99
CA CYS A 125 2.43 -1.28 15.32
C CYS A 125 2.87 -2.47 16.19
N HIS A 126 2.88 -2.25 17.51
CA HIS A 126 2.79 -3.30 18.52
C HIS A 126 1.55 -4.16 18.29
N VAL A 127 1.72 -5.47 18.24
CA VAL A 127 0.64 -6.41 17.97
C VAL A 127 -0.41 -6.33 19.08
N GLY A 128 -1.64 -5.98 18.70
CA GLY A 128 -2.75 -5.82 19.63
C GLY A 128 -2.90 -4.42 20.22
N ASN A 129 -2.02 -3.47 19.88
CA ASN A 129 -2.09 -2.10 20.38
C ASN A 129 -2.10 -1.07 19.23
N GLY A 130 -3.29 -0.67 18.80
CA GLY A 130 -3.46 0.32 17.73
C GLY A 130 -2.96 1.74 18.05
N ASN A 131 -2.71 2.08 19.32
CA ASN A 131 -2.18 3.38 19.72
C ASN A 131 -0.68 3.52 19.43
N SER A 132 0.01 2.41 19.21
CA SER A 132 1.43 2.38 18.84
C SER A 132 1.69 2.60 17.36
N CYS A 133 0.62 2.62 16.55
CA CYS A 133 0.75 2.58 15.10
C CYS A 133 1.39 3.85 14.53
N VAL A 134 2.49 3.68 13.82
CA VAL A 134 3.17 4.74 13.06
C VAL A 134 3.03 4.44 11.57
N MET A 135 2.66 5.45 10.79
CA MET A 135 2.51 5.33 9.33
C MET A 135 3.89 5.22 8.68
N LEU A 136 4.02 4.32 7.70
CA LEU A 136 5.24 4.14 6.90
C LEU A 136 5.36 5.15 5.77
#